data_AF-A0A816YT43-F1
#
_entry.id   AF-A0A816YT43-F1
#
_cell.length_a   1.000
_cell.length_b   1.000
_cell.length_c   1.000
_cell.angle_alpha   90.00
_cell.angle_beta   90.00
_cell.angle_gamma   90.00
#
_symmetry.space_group_name_H-M   'P 1'
#
loop_
_entity.id
_entity.type
_entity.pdbx_description
1 polymer ?
#
loop_
_entity_poly.entity_id
_entity_poly.type
_entity_poly.pdbx_seq_one_letter_code
_entity_poly.pdbx_strand_id
1 'polypeptide(L)'
;MNLPSRDDIQRTFVDFPNDQIISYVDYFSEEKITQCHIYSYPSLMPYCGSITNNFPGGLFKNVRTVLLYDEYPFEHEFFLRIVQSFPYMQELCVNNLKSQNRKHSYESSNDNQNLSVIK
;
A
#
# COMPACT_ATOMS: atom_id res chain seq x y z
N MET A 1 -3.64 17.91 14.43
CA MET A 1 -2.27 17.34 14.58
C MET A 1 -1.64 17.45 13.20
N ASN A 2 -0.49 18.11 13.04
CA ASN A 2 0.21 18.15 11.74
C ASN A 2 1.02 16.86 11.61
N LEU A 3 0.53 15.92 10.81
CA LEU A 3 1.22 14.67 10.51
C LEU A 3 2.13 14.88 9.29
N PRO A 4 3.33 14.26 9.26
CA PRO A 4 4.20 14.34 8.10
C PRO A 4 3.52 13.71 6.89
N SER A 5 3.51 14.43 5.77
CA SER A 5 3.08 13.89 4.48
C SER A 5 4.11 12.89 3.95
N ARG A 6 3.72 12.13 2.91
CA ARG A 6 4.67 11.30 2.14
C ARG A 6 5.88 12.12 1.68
N ASP A 7 5.67 13.35 1.21
CA ASP A 7 6.75 14.21 0.73
C ASP A 7 7.69 14.63 1.87
N ASP A 8 7.13 14.87 3.07
CA ASP A 8 7.94 15.18 4.25
C ASP A 8 8.82 13.99 4.65
N ILE A 9 8.29 12.77 4.56
CA ILE A 9 9.06 11.54 4.83
C ILE A 9 10.14 11.35 3.77
N GLN A 10 9.79 11.50 2.49
CA GLN A 10 10.75 11.30 1.39
C GLN A 10 11.93 12.26 1.48
N ARG A 11 11.70 13.51 1.90
CA ARG A 11 12.76 14.52 2.11
C ARG A 11 13.76 14.14 3.19
N THR A 12 13.48 13.18 4.07
CA THR A 12 14.44 12.70 5.07
C THR A 12 15.51 11.77 4.49
N PHE A 13 15.30 11.25 3.27
CA PHE A 13 16.21 10.33 2.59
C PHE A 13 17.08 11.04 1.54
N VAL A 14 17.67 12.20 1.89
CA VAL A 14 18.42 13.07 0.96
C VAL A 14 19.60 12.39 0.25
N ASP A 15 20.20 11.39 0.89
CA ASP A 15 21.36 10.66 0.36
C ASP A 15 20.96 9.42 -0.46
N PHE A 16 19.67 9.10 -0.51
CA PHE A 16 19.14 7.98 -1.30
C PHE A 16 18.51 8.52 -2.59
N PRO A 17 18.77 7.88 -3.74
CA PRO A 17 17.99 8.13 -4.94
C PRO A 17 16.49 7.95 -4.66
N ASN A 18 15.66 8.88 -5.14
CA ASN A 18 14.22 8.90 -4.85
C ASN A 18 13.47 7.62 -5.27
N ASP A 19 14.06 6.79 -6.11
CA ASP A 19 13.52 5.50 -6.58
C ASP A 19 13.88 4.31 -5.68
N GLN A 20 14.75 4.49 -4.68
CA GLN A 20 15.21 3.42 -3.78
C GLN A 20 14.41 3.33 -2.48
N ILE A 21 13.48 4.26 -2.22
CA ILE A 21 12.65 4.27 -1.02
C ILE A 21 11.19 4.44 -1.43
N ILE A 22 10.34 3.53 -0.97
CA ILE A 22 8.89 3.64 -1.08
C ILE A 22 8.35 3.99 0.30
N SER A 23 7.57 5.06 0.39
CA SER A 23 6.94 5.48 1.63
C SER A 23 5.49 5.92 1.43
N TYR A 24 4.66 5.69 2.45
CA TYR A 24 3.28 6.16 2.55
C TYR A 24 2.81 6.15 4.01
N VAL A 25 1.69 6.81 4.27
CA VAL A 25 1.13 6.96 5.62
C VAL A 25 -0.31 6.50 5.61
N ASP A 26 -0.67 5.73 6.62
CA ASP A 26 -2.02 5.31 6.90
C ASP A 26 -2.59 6.00 8.14
N TYR A 27 -3.89 6.26 8.07
CA TYR A 27 -4.65 6.82 9.18
C TYR A 27 -5.81 5.91 9.53
N PHE A 28 -5.70 5.29 10.71
CA PHE A 28 -6.70 4.41 11.29
C PHE A 28 -7.55 5.25 12.26
N SER A 29 -8.69 5.70 11.77
CA SER A 29 -9.57 6.63 12.45
C SER A 29 -10.26 6.03 13.67
N GLU A 30 -10.64 4.75 13.60
CA GLU A 30 -11.30 4.06 14.71
C GLU A 30 -10.32 3.76 15.84
N GLU A 31 -9.10 3.37 15.48
CA GLU A 31 -8.02 3.10 16.43
C GLU A 31 -7.33 4.36 16.93
N LYS A 32 -7.52 5.50 16.23
CA LYS A 32 -6.82 6.76 16.45
C LYS A 32 -5.31 6.61 16.34
N ILE A 33 -4.86 5.76 15.41
CA ILE A 33 -3.45 5.46 15.16
C ILE A 33 -3.07 5.97 13.77
N THR A 34 -1.81 6.41 13.64
CA THR A 34 -1.18 6.70 12.35
C THR A 34 -0.03 5.74 12.17
N GLN A 35 0.07 5.13 11.00
CA GLN A 35 1.15 4.23 10.65
C GLN A 35 1.95 4.81 9.49
N CYS A 36 3.28 4.83 9.62
CA CYS A 36 4.17 5.21 8.55
C CYS A 36 4.83 3.94 8.00
N HIS A 37 4.80 3.79 6.68
CA HIS A 37 5.40 2.69 5.95
C HIS A 37 6.62 3.20 5.19
N ILE A 38 7.76 2.53 5.36
CA ILE A 38 9.00 2.85 4.68
C ILE A 38 9.66 1.53 4.28
N TYR A 39 9.93 1.38 2.98
CA TYR A 39 10.57 0.19 2.42
C TYR A 39 11.74 0.62 1.53
N SER A 40 12.84 -0.12 1.61
CA SER A 40 13.89 -0.06 0.60
C SER A 40 13.44 -0.73 -0.69
N TYR A 41 13.96 -0.27 -1.81
CA TYR A 41 13.69 -0.79 -3.15
C TYR A 41 15.00 -1.12 -3.88
N PRO A 42 15.22 -2.39 -4.29
CA PRO A 42 14.35 -3.54 -4.05
C PRO A 42 14.38 -3.99 -2.58
N SER A 43 13.20 -4.28 -2.02
CA SER A 43 13.13 -4.87 -0.68
C SER A 43 13.68 -6.29 -0.70
N LEU A 44 14.52 -6.63 0.27
CA LEU A 44 15.02 -7.99 0.49
C LEU A 44 14.13 -8.80 1.44
N MET A 45 13.10 -8.18 2.01
CA MET A 45 12.24 -8.86 2.97
C MET A 45 11.34 -9.88 2.25
N PRO A 46 11.21 -11.11 2.78
CA PRO A 46 10.30 -12.11 2.23
C PRO A 46 8.84 -11.85 2.59
N TYR A 47 8.57 -10.84 3.43
CA TYR A 47 7.25 -10.53 3.96
C TYR A 47 6.97 -9.03 3.88
N CYS A 48 5.74 -8.66 3.54
CA CYS A 48 5.26 -7.29 3.57
C CYS A 48 3.90 -7.25 4.30
N GLY A 49 3.84 -6.51 5.40
CA GLY A 49 2.71 -6.55 6.32
C GLY A 49 1.97 -5.24 6.47
N SER A 50 0.70 -5.34 6.90
CA SER A 50 -0.22 -4.24 7.16
C SER A 50 -0.42 -3.32 5.94
N ILE A 51 -0.60 -3.93 4.77
CA ILE A 51 -0.86 -3.17 3.55
C ILE A 51 -2.35 -2.79 3.49
N THR A 52 -2.62 -1.50 3.31
CA THR A 52 -3.96 -0.89 3.24
C THR A 52 -4.30 -0.47 1.80
N ASN A 53 -5.52 0.03 1.57
CA ASN A 53 -5.94 0.62 0.30
C ASN A 53 -5.03 1.77 -0.19
N ASN A 54 -4.34 2.47 0.72
CA ASN A 54 -3.44 3.59 0.39
C ASN A 54 -2.09 3.15 -0.18
N PHE A 55 -1.85 1.84 -0.27
CA PHE A 55 -0.62 1.31 -0.84
C PHE A 55 -0.36 1.86 -2.25
N PRO A 56 0.76 2.57 -2.46
CA PRO A 56 1.05 3.26 -3.71
C PRO A 56 1.51 2.32 -4.83
N GLY A 57 1.75 1.04 -4.52
CA GLY A 57 2.37 0.08 -5.44
C GLY A 57 3.89 0.04 -5.34
N GLY A 58 4.53 -0.56 -6.34
CA GLY A 58 5.98 -0.75 -6.43
C GLY A 58 6.34 -2.22 -6.64
N LEU A 59 7.54 -2.54 -7.12
CA LEU A 59 7.88 -3.91 -7.51
C LEU A 59 8.70 -4.68 -6.46
N PHE A 60 8.05 -5.49 -5.65
CA PHE A 60 8.65 -6.22 -4.54
C PHE A 60 8.93 -7.69 -4.90
N LYS A 61 9.97 -7.93 -5.71
CA LYS A 61 10.29 -9.28 -6.24
C LYS A 61 10.66 -10.33 -5.18
N ASN A 62 11.10 -9.91 -4.00
CA ASN A 62 11.55 -10.85 -2.96
C ASN A 62 10.45 -11.22 -1.96
N VAL A 63 9.33 -10.50 -1.96
CA VAL A 63 8.22 -10.77 -1.05
C VAL A 63 7.48 -12.04 -1.49
N ARG A 64 7.14 -12.88 -0.52
CA ARG A 64 6.42 -14.16 -0.69
C ARG A 64 5.12 -14.18 0.10
N THR A 65 5.09 -13.51 1.24
CA THR A 65 3.89 -13.42 2.08
C THR A 65 3.46 -11.96 2.20
N VAL A 66 2.19 -11.69 1.91
CA VAL A 66 1.58 -10.37 2.02
C VAL A 66 0.43 -10.41 3.02
N LEU A 67 0.43 -9.49 3.98
CA LEU A 67 -0.68 -9.31 4.93
C LEU A 67 -1.41 -8.01 4.65
N LEU A 68 -2.70 -8.12 4.36
CA LEU A 68 -3.61 -7.01 4.12
C LEU A 68 -4.43 -6.72 5.37
N TYR A 69 -4.56 -5.44 5.71
CA TYR A 69 -5.40 -4.95 6.79
C TYR A 69 -5.88 -3.55 6.43
N ASP A 70 -7.17 -3.27 6.61
CA ASP A 70 -7.72 -1.92 6.46
C ASP A 70 -9.00 -1.78 7.31
N GLU A 71 -9.24 -0.56 7.83
CA GLU A 71 -10.51 -0.20 8.47
C GLU A 71 -11.65 -0.11 7.44
N TYR A 72 -11.31 0.20 6.18
CA TYR A 72 -12.27 0.34 5.10
C TYR A 72 -12.31 -0.91 4.20
N PRO A 73 -13.43 -1.16 3.49
CA PRO A 73 -13.47 -2.24 2.50
C PRO A 73 -12.36 -2.12 1.47
N PHE A 74 -11.76 -3.25 1.11
CA PHE A 74 -10.76 -3.28 0.05
C PHE A 74 -11.39 -2.97 -1.31
N GLU A 75 -10.79 -2.04 -2.04
CA GLU A 75 -11.22 -1.69 -3.39
C GLU A 75 -10.66 -2.65 -4.44
N HIS A 76 -11.31 -2.74 -5.60
CA HIS A 76 -10.87 -3.68 -6.64
C HIS A 76 -9.49 -3.31 -7.18
N GLU A 77 -9.28 -2.01 -7.40
CA GLU A 77 -8.06 -1.39 -7.90
C GLU A 77 -6.89 -1.64 -6.94
N PHE A 78 -7.17 -1.76 -5.64
CA PHE A 78 -6.18 -2.13 -4.66
C PHE A 78 -5.63 -3.54 -4.91
N PHE A 79 -6.49 -4.54 -5.16
CA PHE A 79 -6.02 -5.88 -5.49
C PHE A 79 -5.23 -5.93 -6.80
N LEU A 80 -5.57 -5.10 -7.79
CA LEU A 80 -4.76 -4.95 -9.00
C LEU A 80 -3.35 -4.44 -8.68
N ARG A 81 -3.25 -3.42 -7.82
CA ARG A 81 -1.95 -2.92 -7.34
C ARG A 81 -1.16 -4.01 -6.60
N ILE A 82 -1.81 -4.82 -5.74
CA ILE A 82 -1.17 -5.94 -5.05
C ILE A 82 -0.58 -6.94 -6.06
N VAL A 83 -1.36 -7.40 -7.03
CA VAL A 83 -0.88 -8.39 -8.03
C VAL A 83 0.30 -7.86 -8.83
N GLN A 84 0.26 -6.60 -9.26
CA GLN A 84 1.36 -5.97 -9.99
C GLN A 84 2.62 -5.80 -9.13
N SER A 85 2.42 -5.54 -7.83
CA SER A 85 3.51 -5.21 -6.92
C SER A 85 4.25 -6.44 -6.40
N PHE A 86 3.56 -7.58 -6.29
CA PHE A 86 4.09 -8.81 -5.70
C PHE A 86 4.01 -9.99 -6.67
N PRO A 87 4.79 -9.97 -7.78
CA PRO A 87 4.67 -10.97 -8.85
C PRO A 87 5.02 -12.40 -8.46
N TYR A 88 5.70 -12.59 -7.32
CA TYR A 88 6.13 -13.88 -6.81
C TYR A 88 5.51 -14.22 -5.45
N MET A 89 4.42 -13.55 -5.09
CA MET A 89 3.66 -13.83 -3.87
C MET A 89 3.15 -15.28 -3.88
N GLN A 90 3.30 -15.96 -2.74
CA GLN A 90 2.83 -17.32 -2.49
C GLN A 90 1.65 -17.34 -1.52
N GLU A 91 1.63 -16.39 -0.58
CA GLU A 91 0.63 -16.32 0.48
C GLU A 91 0.05 -14.91 0.56
N LEU A 92 -1.28 -14.83 0.53
CA LEU A 92 -2.04 -13.62 0.77
C LEU A 92 -2.91 -13.82 2.01
N CYS A 93 -2.62 -13.08 3.08
CA CYS A 93 -3.39 -13.08 4.30
C CYS A 93 -4.25 -11.82 4.34
N VAL A 94 -5.56 -11.97 4.53
CA VAL A 94 -6.49 -10.85 4.66
C VAL A 94 -7.05 -10.83 6.07
N ASN A 95 -6.83 -9.73 6.79
CA ASN A 95 -7.31 -9.59 8.15
C ASN A 95 -8.47 -8.60 8.24
N ASN A 96 -9.67 -9.10 8.53
CA ASN A 96 -10.89 -8.31 8.68
C ASN A 96 -11.37 -8.39 10.14
N LEU A 97 -10.57 -7.87 11.06
CA LEU A 97 -10.87 -7.92 12.50
C LEU A 97 -12.18 -7.21 12.86
N LYS A 98 -12.58 -6.22 12.06
CA LYS A 98 -13.79 -5.44 12.24
C LYS A 98 -14.68 -5.53 11.01
N SER A 99 -15.98 -5.36 11.23
CA SER A 99 -16.95 -5.28 10.14
C SER A 99 -16.75 -3.97 9.38
N GLN A 100 -16.40 -4.06 8.10
CA GLN A 100 -16.19 -2.91 7.23
C GLN A 100 -17.54 -2.46 6.67
N ASN A 101 -18.07 -1.32 7.15
CA ASN A 101 -19.40 -0.84 6.76
C ASN A 101 -19.34 0.07 5.53
N ARG A 102 -19.79 -0.46 4.39
CA ARG A 102 -19.93 0.20 3.07
C ARG A 102 -18.59 0.65 2.43
N LYS A 103 -18.47 0.40 1.12
CA LYS A 103 -17.35 0.88 0.30
C LYS A 103 -17.28 2.40 0.32
N HIS A 104 -16.09 2.96 0.13
CA HIS A 104 -15.97 4.36 -0.26
C HIS A 104 -16.53 4.49 -1.67
N SER A 105 -17.83 4.76 -1.80
CA SER A 105 -18.41 5.18 -3.08
C SER A 105 -17.91 6.59 -3.40
N TYR A 106 -16.65 6.72 -3.82
CA TYR A 106 -16.20 7.86 -4.60
C TYR A 106 -16.54 7.54 -6.05
N GLU A 107 -17.34 8.41 -6.67
CA GLU A 107 -17.59 8.42 -8.10
C GLU A 107 -16.26 8.26 -8.84
N SER A 108 -16.18 7.27 -9.73
CA SER A 108 -14.97 6.95 -10.48
C SER A 108 -14.39 8.20 -11.14
N SER A 109 -13.31 8.74 -10.60
CA SER A 109 -12.49 9.70 -11.32
C SER A 109 -11.85 8.97 -12.51
N ASN A 110 -12.01 9.55 -13.70
CA ASN A 110 -11.66 9.01 -15.02
C ASN A 110 -10.16 8.74 -15.26
N ASP A 111 -9.35 8.51 -14.23
CA ASP A 111 -7.90 8.25 -14.37
C ASP A 111 -7.59 6.81 -14.83
N ASN A 112 -8.63 6.01 -15.09
CA ASN A 112 -8.58 4.60 -15.47
C ASN A 112 -8.11 4.29 -16.92
N GLN A 113 -7.49 5.23 -17.63
CA GLN A 113 -7.02 4.98 -19.01
C GLN A 113 -5.62 4.34 -19.12
N ASN A 114 -4.88 4.15 -18.01
CA ASN A 114 -3.46 3.71 -18.10
C ASN A 114 -3.10 2.37 -17.45
N LEU A 115 -4.06 1.61 -16.92
CA LEU A 115 -3.76 0.25 -16.44
C LEU A 115 -3.91 -0.75 -17.60
N SER A 116 -2.91 -0.79 -18.49
CA SER A 116 -2.83 -1.85 -19.49
C SER A 116 -2.60 -3.19 -18.76
N VAL A 117 -3.58 -4.09 -18.88
CA VAL A 117 -3.44 -5.50 -18.50
C VAL A 117 -2.29 -6.08 -19.34
N ILE A 118 -1.16 -6.37 -18.71
CA ILE A 118 -0.11 -7.16 -19.34
C ILE A 118 -0.65 -8.60 -19.38
N LYS A 119 -0.93 -9.08 -20.61
CA LYS A 119 -1.35 -10.45 -20.90
C LYS A 119 -0.18 -11.42 -20.75
#